data_AF-A0A7S7RR62-F1
#
_entry.id   AF-A0A7S7RR62-F1
#
_cell.length_a   1.000
_cell.length_b   1.000
_cell.length_c   1.000
_cell.angle_alpha   90.00
_cell.angle_beta   90.00
_cell.angle_gamma   90.00
#
_symmetry.space_group_name_H-M   'P 1'
#
loop_
_entity.id
_entity.type
_entity.pdbx_description
1 polymer ?
#
loop_
_entity_poly.entity_id
_entity_poly.type
_entity_poly.pdbx_seq_one_letter_code
_entity_poly.pdbx_strand_id
1 'polypeptide(L)'
;MYGSNSINMQANYMSQQHQIPKIDPKAENAELREQTDAFESVILKMLMDNAMKDEKNLFSDQNDPGDKIYKSMYRDELAKASAGGFGFSQMLYDFLSEKA
;
A
#
# COMPACT_ATOMS: atom_id res chain seq x y z
N MET A 1 -22.45 -8.29 23.94
CA MET A 1 -21.61 -7.06 23.92
C MET A 1 -20.13 -7.43 23.72
N TYR A 2 -19.76 -8.02 22.56
CA TYR A 2 -18.36 -8.44 22.28
C TYR A 2 -17.88 -8.14 20.84
N GLY A 3 -18.71 -7.51 20.00
CA GLY A 3 -18.38 -7.26 18.58
C GLY A 3 -17.73 -5.90 18.28
N SER A 4 -17.84 -4.93 19.20
CA SER A 4 -17.37 -3.56 18.98
C SER A 4 -15.86 -3.38 19.13
N ASN A 5 -15.19 -4.32 19.81
CA ASN A 5 -13.76 -4.25 20.11
C ASN A 5 -12.87 -4.84 19.02
N SER A 6 -13.36 -5.80 18.22
CA SER A 6 -12.59 -6.40 17.12
C SER A 6 -12.46 -5.45 15.92
N ILE A 7 -13.52 -4.69 15.61
CA ILE A 7 -13.52 -3.69 14.53
C ILE A 7 -12.52 -2.57 14.81
N ASN A 8 -12.48 -2.06 16.06
CA ASN A 8 -11.54 -1.04 16.48
C ASN A 8 -10.09 -1.55 16.54
N MET A 9 -9.87 -2.83 16.89
CA MET A 9 -8.55 -3.44 16.77
C MET A 9 -8.12 -3.57 15.31
N GLN A 10 -8.97 -4.06 14.42
CA GLN A 10 -8.66 -4.20 12.99
C GLN A 10 -8.31 -2.84 12.36
N ALA A 11 -9.08 -1.80 12.68
CA ALA A 11 -8.80 -0.43 12.24
C ALA A 11 -7.47 0.11 12.79
N ASN A 12 -7.14 -0.18 14.06
CA ASN A 12 -5.85 0.17 14.66
C ASN A 12 -4.67 -0.64 14.10
N TYR A 13 -4.88 -1.87 13.61
CA TYR A 13 -3.84 -2.63 12.90
C TYR A 13 -3.64 -2.10 11.49
N MET A 14 -4.72 -1.75 10.77
CA MET A 14 -4.63 -1.18 9.43
C MET A 14 -4.01 0.23 9.43
N SER A 15 -4.30 1.05 10.43
CA SER A 15 -3.71 2.39 10.61
C SER A 15 -2.26 2.34 11.11
N GLN A 16 -1.88 1.32 11.89
CA GLN A 16 -0.48 1.09 12.26
C GLN A 16 0.36 0.52 11.11
N GLN A 17 -0.23 -0.20 10.15
CA GLN A 17 0.51 -0.83 9.05
C GLN A 17 0.85 0.10 7.88
N HIS A 18 0.17 1.23 7.70
CA HIS A 18 0.50 2.21 6.66
C HIS A 18 0.70 3.58 7.29
N GLN A 19 1.84 3.78 7.95
CA GLN A 19 2.38 5.13 8.01
C GLN A 19 2.61 5.55 6.56
N ILE A 20 1.80 6.49 6.07
CA ILE A 20 2.01 7.07 4.75
C ILE A 20 3.44 7.63 4.75
N PRO A 21 4.33 7.14 3.87
CA PRO A 21 5.70 7.61 3.81
C PRO A 21 5.69 9.12 3.69
N LYS A 22 6.37 9.79 4.62
CA LYS A 22 6.55 11.24 4.55
C LYS A 22 7.74 11.50 3.64
N ILE A 23 7.52 12.30 2.61
CA ILE A 23 8.56 12.71 1.69
C ILE A 23 9.19 14.01 2.23
N ASP A 24 10.51 14.01 2.39
CA ASP A 24 11.27 15.23 2.65
C ASP A 24 11.72 15.82 1.31
N PRO A 25 11.17 16.97 0.87
CA PRO A 25 11.54 17.58 -0.40
C PRO A 25 13.00 18.05 -0.45
N LYS A 26 13.69 18.12 0.69
CA LYS A 26 15.09 18.54 0.79
C LYS A 26 16.06 17.37 0.92
N ALA A 27 15.56 16.13 0.85
CA ALA A 27 16.39 14.94 0.88
C ALA A 27 17.35 14.89 -0.32
N GLU A 28 18.45 14.18 -0.16
CA GLU A 28 19.37 13.94 -1.29
C GLU A 28 18.68 13.12 -2.39
N ASN A 29 19.13 13.24 -3.64
CA ASN A 29 18.46 12.62 -4.80
C ASN A 29 18.18 11.11 -4.63
N ALA A 30 19.09 10.35 -4.02
CA ALA A 30 18.89 8.92 -3.78
C ALA A 30 17.79 8.64 -2.74
N GLU A 31 17.76 9.43 -1.66
CA GLU A 31 16.76 9.32 -0.59
C GLU A 31 15.38 9.79 -1.09
N LEU A 32 15.34 10.87 -1.88
CA LEU A 32 14.11 11.37 -2.50
C LEU A 32 13.54 10.32 -3.47
N ARG A 33 14.41 9.60 -4.19
CA ARG A 33 13.99 8.50 -5.07
C ARG A 33 13.38 7.34 -4.28
N GLU A 34 14.04 6.89 -3.22
CA GLU A 34 13.51 5.84 -2.34
C GLU A 34 12.16 6.20 -1.74
N GLN A 35 12.00 7.45 -1.27
CA GLN A 35 10.75 7.93 -0.69
C GLN A 35 9.61 8.03 -1.72
N THR A 36 9.91 8.42 -2.96
CA THR A 36 8.92 8.49 -4.04
C THR A 36 8.52 7.11 -4.57
N ASP A 37 9.44 6.15 -4.60
CA ASP A 37 9.14 4.74 -4.90
C ASP A 37 8.28 4.11 -3.79
N ALA A 38 8.60 4.36 -2.52
CA ALA A 38 7.80 3.91 -1.38
C ALA A 38 6.36 4.48 -1.43
N PHE A 39 6.20 5.73 -1.84
CA PHE A 39 4.89 6.35 -2.04
C PHE A 39 4.11 5.68 -3.17
N GLU A 40 4.75 5.39 -4.31
CA GLU A 40 4.12 4.67 -5.43
C GLU A 40 3.65 3.27 -5.02
N SER A 41 4.43 2.54 -4.21
CA SER A 41 4.03 1.23 -3.67
C SER A 41 2.70 1.29 -2.91
N VAL A 42 2.46 2.35 -2.12
CA VAL A 42 1.21 2.50 -1.37
C VAL A 42 0.03 2.70 -2.31
N ILE A 43 0.19 3.53 -3.35
CA ILE A 43 -0.84 3.75 -4.36
C ILE A 43 -1.15 2.47 -5.13
N LEU A 44 -0.11 1.73 -5.55
CA LEU A 44 -0.28 0.46 -6.26
C LEU A 44 -1.01 -0.56 -5.39
N LYS A 45 -0.66 -0.68 -4.11
CA LYS A 45 -1.39 -1.51 -3.17
C LYS A 45 -2.86 -1.13 -3.09
N MET A 46 -3.16 0.17 -2.91
CA MET A 46 -4.55 0.64 -2.84
C MET A 46 -5.34 0.35 -4.12
N LEU A 47 -4.71 0.49 -5.29
CA LEU A 47 -5.31 0.14 -6.58
C LEU A 47 -5.60 -1.36 -6.66
N MET A 48 -4.61 -2.20 -6.32
CA MET A 48 -4.71 -3.66 -6.34
C MET A 48 -5.77 -4.18 -5.35
N ASP A 49 -5.82 -3.60 -4.16
CA ASP A 49 -6.84 -3.90 -3.16
C ASP A 49 -8.25 -3.55 -3.62
N ASN A 50 -8.41 -2.51 -4.45
CA ASN A 50 -9.70 -2.17 -5.03
C ASN A 50 -10.05 -3.05 -6.25
N ALA A 51 -9.10 -3.30 -7.14
CA ALA A 51 -9.32 -4.11 -8.34
C ALA A 51 -9.67 -5.58 -8.03
N MET A 52 -9.09 -6.15 -6.97
CA MET A 52 -9.32 -7.54 -6.57
C MET A 52 -10.50 -7.73 -5.59
N LYS A 53 -11.32 -6.70 -5.34
CA LYS A 53 -12.56 -6.85 -4.54
C LYS A 53 -13.68 -7.57 -5.31
N ASP A 54 -13.63 -7.57 -6.64
CA ASP A 54 -14.73 -8.02 -7.50
C ASP A 54 -14.58 -9.45 -8.06
N GLU A 55 -13.56 -10.22 -7.67
CA GLU A 55 -13.56 -11.66 -7.93
C GLU A 55 -14.55 -12.35 -6.98
N LYS A 56 -15.83 -12.29 -7.37
CA LYS A 56 -16.95 -13.02 -6.78
C LYS A 56 -16.62 -14.50 -6.79
N ASN A 57 -16.08 -14.97 -5.67
CA ASN A 57 -15.67 -16.35 -5.50
C ASN A 57 -16.96 -17.20 -5.45
N LEU A 58 -17.25 -17.92 -6.53
CA LEU A 58 -18.45 -18.73 -6.69
C LEU A 58 -18.57 -19.86 -5.63
N PHE A 59 -17.55 -20.05 -4.79
CA PHE A 59 -17.44 -21.18 -3.86
C PHE A 59 -16.89 -20.88 -2.44
N SER A 60 -16.74 -19.63 -1.98
CA SER A 60 -15.99 -19.35 -0.72
C SER A 60 -16.80 -18.75 0.44
N ASP A 61 -17.92 -19.38 0.82
CA ASP A 61 -18.53 -19.10 2.13
C ASP A 61 -17.59 -19.45 3.32
N GLN A 62 -16.44 -20.07 3.04
CA GLN A 62 -15.33 -20.23 3.99
C GLN A 62 -14.26 -19.15 3.75
N ASN A 63 -14.59 -17.91 4.14
CA ASN A 63 -13.63 -16.81 4.27
C ASN A 63 -12.68 -17.09 5.46
N ASP A 64 -11.67 -17.94 5.26
CA ASP A 64 -10.65 -18.16 6.28
C ASP A 64 -9.88 -16.84 6.51
N PRO A 65 -9.79 -16.34 7.76
CA PRO A 65 -8.96 -15.17 8.10
C PRO A 65 -7.52 -15.29 7.56
N GLY A 66 -6.98 -16.51 7.47
CA GLY A 66 -5.65 -16.75 6.90
C GLY A 66 -5.55 -16.35 5.42
N ASP A 67 -6.54 -16.70 4.60
CA ASP A 67 -6.52 -16.41 3.14
C ASP A 67 -6.48 -14.89 2.88
N LYS A 68 -7.22 -14.11 3.67
CA LYS A 68 -7.20 -12.64 3.59
C LYS A 68 -5.83 -12.06 3.94
N ILE A 69 -5.18 -12.61 4.97
CA ILE A 69 -3.85 -12.17 5.39
C ILE A 69 -2.79 -12.51 4.34
N TYR A 70 -2.80 -13.74 3.79
CA TYR A 70 -1.86 -14.13 2.75
C TYR A 70 -2.01 -13.29 1.48
N LYS A 71 -3.25 -13.04 1.05
CA LYS A 71 -3.52 -12.18 -0.11
C LYS A 71 -3.05 -10.74 0.12
N SER A 72 -3.25 -10.18 1.31
CA SER A 72 -2.73 -8.84 1.61
C SER A 72 -1.21 -8.81 1.61
N MET A 73 -0.54 -9.77 2.25
CA MET A 73 0.93 -9.83 2.25
C MET A 73 1.50 -9.99 0.83
N TYR A 74 0.87 -10.82 0.01
CA TYR A 74 1.27 -10.99 -1.39
C TYR A 74 1.13 -9.69 -2.19
N ARG A 75 0.03 -8.96 -2.02
CA ARG A 75 -0.18 -7.65 -2.65
C ARG A 75 0.86 -6.63 -2.20
N ASP A 76 1.26 -6.66 -0.93
CA ASP A 76 2.24 -5.74 -0.38
C ASP A 76 3.62 -5.94 -1.01
N GLU A 77 4.06 -7.20 -1.10
CA GLU A 77 5.34 -7.53 -1.72
C GLU A 77 5.32 -7.28 -3.23
N LEU A 78 4.21 -7.59 -3.91
CA LEU A 78 4.07 -7.31 -5.33
C LEU A 78 4.05 -5.81 -5.63
N ALA A 79 3.38 -5.01 -4.79
CA ALA A 79 3.33 -3.55 -4.93
C ALA A 79 4.71 -2.92 -4.69
N LYS A 80 5.48 -3.38 -3.71
CA LYS A 80 6.86 -2.94 -3.49
C LYS A 80 7.77 -3.32 -4.65
N ALA A 81 7.71 -4.56 -5.12
CA ALA A 81 8.53 -5.04 -6.23
C ALA A 81 8.22 -4.33 -7.56
N SER A 82 7.00 -3.81 -7.71
CA SER A 82 6.56 -3.08 -8.90
C SER A 82 6.69 -1.56 -8.78
N ALA A 83 7.01 -1.04 -7.59
CA ALA A 83 7.29 0.37 -7.39
C ALA A 83 8.50 0.80 -8.22
N GLY A 84 8.48 2.02 -8.74
CA GLY A 84 9.48 2.52 -9.70
C GLY A 84 9.16 2.17 -11.16
N GLY A 85 8.37 1.13 -11.43
CA GLY A 85 8.06 0.63 -12.79
C GLY A 85 6.82 1.25 -13.44
N PHE A 86 5.89 1.80 -12.67
CA PHE A 86 4.63 2.38 -13.16
C PHE A 86 4.74 3.85 -13.56
N GLY A 87 5.80 4.55 -13.13
CA GLY A 87 6.14 5.91 -13.55
C GLY A 87 5.55 7.03 -12.68
N PHE A 88 4.73 6.73 -11.67
CA PHE A 88 4.23 7.75 -10.74
C PHE A 88 5.32 8.25 -9.80
N SER A 89 6.20 7.37 -9.36
CA SER A 89 7.39 7.73 -8.57
C SER A 89 8.30 8.68 -9.34
N GLN A 90 8.52 8.44 -10.64
CA GLN A 90 9.38 9.28 -11.48
C GLN A 90 8.79 10.67 -11.66
N MET A 91 7.50 10.75 -11.99
CA MET A 91 6.81 12.04 -12.11
C MET A 91 6.86 12.85 -10.81
N LEU A 92 6.69 12.19 -9.67
CA LEU A 92 6.75 12.84 -8.36
C LEU A 92 8.18 13.28 -8.01
N TYR A 93 9.17 12.42 -8.27
CA TYR A 93 10.58 12.72 -8.10
C TYR A 93 11.00 13.94 -8.93
N ASP A 94 10.66 13.95 -10.22
CA ASP A 94 10.99 15.04 -11.13
C ASP A 94 10.39 16.36 -10.61
N PHE A 95 9.09 16.36 -10.27
CA PHE A 95 8.41 17.52 -9.72
C PHE A 95 9.06 18.05 -8.45
N LEU A 96 9.45 17.18 -7.52
CA LEU A 96 10.07 17.60 -6.26
C LEU A 96 11.50 18.08 -6.46
N SER A 97 12.27 17.43 -7.34
CA SER A 97 13.66 17.79 -7.67
C SER A 97 13.77 19.15 -8.39
N GLU A 98 12.77 19.52 -9.19
CA GLU A 98 12.70 20.84 -9.82
C GLU A 98 12.36 21.97 -8.84
N LYS A 99 11.83 21.64 -7.66
CA LYS A 99 11.39 22.61 -6.64
C LYS A 99 12.33 22.73 -5.43
N ALA A 100 13.33 21.86 -5.33
CA ALA A 100 14.37 21.89 -4.30
C ALA A 100 15.47 22.90 -4.65
#